data_AF-A0A8B9H0I1-F1
#
_entry.id   AF-A0A8B9H0I1-F1
#
_cell.length_a   1.000
_cell.length_b   1.000
_cell.length_c   1.000
_cell.angle_alpha   90.00
_cell.angle_beta   90.00
_cell.angle_gamma   90.00
#
_symmetry.space_group_name_H-M   'P 1'
#
loop_
_entity.id
_entity.type
_entity.pdbx_description
1 polymer ?
#
loop_
_entity_poly.entity_id
_entity_poly.type
_entity_poly.pdbx_seq_one_letter_code
_entity_poly.pdbx_strand_id
1 'polypeptide(L)'
;MESQRVLSSYRKRFGPQGSTGSPALSSRLSTGRLSLHSTPRHLTLSSPGALSTSRLSLGGERLDFSADSLLKAQYRETRTNEKVEMMGLNDRFASYIEKVRFLEQQNKMLVAELNQLRGKEPSRLGDIYQEELRELRRQVDGLNAGKARLEIERDNLAADLVTLKQRLQDETALRQEADNNLNGFRQDVDEAAMNRVQLERKIEALQDEINFLKKVHEEEMKELQEQLMAQQVHVDLDVSKPDLTAALRDIRVQYEAMASSNMQETEEWYRSKFADLTDAANRNAESLRQAKQEANDYRRQIQALTCDLESLRGTNESLERQLREMEERFSIETAAYQDTVVRLEDEIQTLKEEMARHLQEYQDLLNVKLALDIEIATYRKLLEGEESRITVPVQSFANLQFRDYKRVDHGEEGPAMISQLLELMAMTRRERPDTS
;
A
#
# COMPACT_ATOMS: atom_id res chain seq x y z
N MET A 1 4.57 43.40 -33.86
CA MET A 1 4.73 43.92 -32.48
C MET A 1 3.62 43.30 -31.66
N GLU A 2 3.81 42.57 -30.57
CA GLU A 2 5.00 42.06 -29.89
C GLU A 2 4.44 40.92 -29.03
N SER A 3 5.02 39.73 -29.13
CA SER A 3 4.56 38.54 -28.41
C SER A 3 5.13 38.57 -26.99
N GLN A 4 4.27 38.56 -25.97
CA GLN A 4 4.66 38.20 -24.60
C GLN A 4 3.79 37.05 -24.11
N ARG A 5 4.33 35.83 -24.24
CA ARG A 5 3.91 34.66 -23.46
C ARG A 5 4.69 34.68 -22.16
N VAL A 6 4.00 34.89 -21.05
CA VAL A 6 4.53 34.64 -19.71
C VAL A 6 4.35 33.14 -19.43
N LEU A 7 5.42 32.37 -19.56
CA LEU A 7 5.50 31.02 -19.00
C LEU A 7 6.08 31.14 -17.58
N SER A 8 5.22 30.97 -16.57
CA SER A 8 5.63 30.89 -15.17
C SER A 8 5.91 29.45 -14.76
N SER A 9 6.99 29.34 -14.01
CA SER A 9 7.78 28.18 -13.66
C SER A 9 7.34 27.51 -12.36
N TYR A 10 6.91 26.25 -12.44
CA TYR A 10 6.86 25.33 -11.29
C TYR A 10 7.29 23.92 -11.70
N ARG A 11 8.55 23.78 -12.10
CA ARG A 11 9.23 22.47 -12.20
C ARG A 11 10.71 22.64 -11.85
N LYS A 12 11.02 22.65 -10.55
CA LYS A 12 12.36 22.48 -10.00
C LYS A 12 12.23 22.19 -8.50
N ARG A 13 13.03 21.23 -8.00
CA ARG A 13 12.81 20.33 -6.83
C ARG A 13 11.99 19.12 -7.28
N PHE A 14 12.53 18.02 -7.80
CA PHE A 14 13.75 17.29 -7.48
C PHE A 14 14.29 16.59 -8.75
N GLY A 15 15.61 16.45 -8.87
CA GLY A 15 16.26 15.64 -9.92
C GLY A 15 16.48 14.19 -9.48
N PRO A 16 16.81 13.26 -10.41
CA PRO A 16 17.08 11.87 -10.10
C PRO A 16 18.57 11.64 -9.78
N GLN A 17 18.86 10.86 -8.74
CA GLN A 17 20.15 10.16 -8.59
C GLN A 17 19.95 8.77 -9.25
N GLY A 18 20.72 8.33 -10.24
CA GLY A 18 22.16 8.03 -10.17
C GLY A 18 22.34 6.63 -9.55
N SER A 19 22.08 5.54 -10.28
CA SER A 19 23.04 4.71 -11.06
C SER A 19 24.21 4.12 -10.25
N THR A 20 24.07 2.87 -9.80
CA THR A 20 25.14 1.89 -9.53
C THR A 20 24.47 0.51 -9.64
N GLY A 21 24.78 -0.41 -10.56
CA GLY A 21 26.07 -0.74 -11.14
C GLY A 21 26.63 -1.96 -10.41
N SER A 22 26.17 -3.17 -10.79
CA SER A 22 26.79 -4.44 -10.38
C SER A 22 28.25 -4.49 -10.83
N PRO A 23 29.10 -5.29 -10.16
CA PRO A 23 29.57 -6.45 -10.91
C PRO A 23 29.70 -7.73 -10.06
N ALA A 24 29.42 -8.86 -10.71
CA ALA A 24 30.03 -10.14 -10.38
C ALA A 24 31.42 -10.21 -11.02
N LEU A 25 32.37 -10.95 -10.43
CA LEU A 25 33.35 -11.81 -11.11
C LEU A 25 34.25 -12.56 -10.09
N SER A 26 34.09 -13.87 -10.08
CA SER A 26 35.08 -14.96 -10.14
C SER A 26 36.54 -14.80 -9.64
N SER A 27 36.93 -15.78 -8.80
CA SER A 27 38.05 -16.73 -9.00
C SER A 27 39.24 -16.74 -8.01
N ARG A 28 39.37 -17.91 -7.37
CA ARG A 28 40.55 -18.82 -7.28
C ARG A 28 41.86 -18.40 -6.58
N LEU A 29 42.20 -19.31 -5.65
CA LEU A 29 43.51 -19.96 -5.40
C LEU A 29 44.59 -19.21 -4.60
N SER A 30 44.76 -19.73 -3.37
CA SER A 30 45.93 -20.52 -2.95
C SER A 30 46.99 -19.89 -2.03
N THR A 31 47.45 -20.79 -1.14
CA THR A 31 48.71 -20.86 -0.39
C THR A 31 48.88 -20.00 0.87
N GLY A 32 49.38 -20.66 1.91
CA GLY A 32 50.28 -20.01 2.86
C GLY A 32 49.97 -20.21 4.34
N ARG A 33 50.35 -21.39 4.85
CA ARG A 33 50.70 -21.76 6.24
C ARG A 33 51.00 -20.58 7.19
N LEU A 34 50.61 -20.72 8.46
CA LEU A 34 51.53 -21.00 9.59
C LEU A 34 50.75 -21.30 10.88
N SER A 35 51.28 -22.28 11.62
CA SER A 35 50.80 -22.87 12.88
C SER A 35 50.83 -21.92 14.08
N LEU A 36 50.07 -22.23 15.14
CA LEU A 36 50.62 -22.66 16.45
C LEU A 36 49.52 -22.90 17.52
N HIS A 37 49.64 -24.06 18.19
CA HIS A 37 49.31 -24.39 19.60
C HIS A 37 47.82 -24.32 20.05
N SER A 38 47.26 -25.20 20.88
CA SER A 38 47.76 -26.24 21.79
C SER A 38 46.56 -27.10 22.24
N THR A 39 46.76 -28.39 22.48
CA THR A 39 45.82 -29.30 23.16
C THR A 39 46.18 -29.44 24.65
N PRO A 40 45.30 -30.05 25.45
CA PRO A 40 45.79 -31.19 26.22
C PRO A 40 44.83 -32.39 26.20
N ARG A 41 45.40 -33.58 26.02
CA ARG A 41 44.84 -34.88 26.43
C ARG A 41 45.86 -35.53 27.36
N HIS A 42 45.38 -36.06 28.48
CA HIS A 42 46.15 -36.89 29.39
C HIS A 42 45.64 -38.33 29.26
N LEU A 43 46.51 -39.24 28.83
CA LEU A 43 46.36 -40.69 28.98
C LEU A 43 47.54 -41.17 29.80
N THR A 44 47.22 -41.98 30.81
CA THR A 44 48.16 -42.56 31.76
C THR A 44 48.86 -43.78 31.20
N LEU A 45 50.10 -43.89 31.67
CA LEU A 45 51.20 -44.74 31.27
C LEU A 45 51.00 -46.22 31.64
N SER A 46 51.38 -47.09 30.72
CA SER A 46 51.73 -48.50 30.94
C SER A 46 53.21 -48.63 31.31
N SER A 47 53.57 -49.62 32.13
CA SER A 47 54.96 -50.09 32.24
C SER A 47 55.00 -51.61 32.46
N PRO A 48 55.89 -52.35 31.77
CA PRO A 48 55.98 -53.81 31.83
C PRO A 48 57.13 -54.31 32.72
N GLY A 49 57.04 -55.58 33.13
CA GLY A 49 58.07 -56.57 32.85
C GLY A 49 59.26 -56.74 33.80
N ALA A 50 59.13 -57.77 34.65
CA ALA A 50 60.08 -58.86 34.94
C ALA A 50 61.47 -58.58 35.55
N LEU A 51 61.85 -59.42 36.54
CA LEU A 51 62.98 -60.37 36.42
C LEU A 51 62.97 -61.41 37.57
N SER A 52 63.55 -62.55 37.23
CA SER A 52 63.51 -63.87 37.87
C SER A 52 64.59 -64.07 38.96
N THR A 53 64.38 -65.03 39.88
CA THR A 53 65.12 -66.31 39.99
C THR A 53 65.26 -66.86 41.43
N SER A 54 65.04 -68.19 41.51
CA SER A 54 65.79 -69.21 42.26
C SER A 54 65.53 -69.52 43.75
N ARG A 55 65.28 -70.82 43.94
CA ARG A 55 65.10 -71.63 45.14
C ARG A 55 66.44 -72.02 45.80
N LEU A 56 66.31 -72.67 46.98
CA LEU A 56 67.13 -73.70 47.66
C LEU A 56 67.42 -73.25 49.11
N SER A 57 67.69 -74.09 50.11
CA SER A 57 67.46 -75.50 50.45
C SER A 57 67.79 -75.58 51.95
N LEU A 58 67.05 -76.37 52.72
CA LEU A 58 67.20 -76.53 54.17
C LEU A 58 68.32 -77.55 54.48
N GLY A 59 69.34 -77.15 55.25
CA GLY A 59 70.42 -78.05 55.67
C GLY A 59 71.27 -77.53 56.82
N GLY A 60 71.17 -78.22 57.97
CA GLY A 60 72.28 -78.65 58.83
C GLY A 60 73.25 -77.61 59.43
N GLU A 61 73.05 -77.38 60.74
CA GLU A 61 73.98 -76.93 61.78
C GLU A 61 75.47 -76.73 61.43
N ARG A 62 75.99 -75.54 61.74
CA ARG A 62 77.18 -75.36 62.61
C ARG A 62 77.31 -73.89 63.02
N LEU A 63 77.41 -73.66 64.32
CA LEU A 63 77.56 -72.35 64.95
C LEU A 63 78.89 -71.68 64.54
N ASP A 64 78.80 -70.50 63.92
CA ASP A 64 79.89 -69.53 63.87
C ASP A 64 79.35 -68.13 64.21
N PHE A 65 79.52 -67.74 65.48
CA PHE A 65 78.95 -66.51 66.07
C PHE A 65 79.58 -65.20 65.55
N SER A 66 80.56 -65.25 64.63
CA SER A 66 81.17 -64.05 64.05
C SER A 66 80.51 -63.59 62.73
N ALA A 67 79.97 -64.52 61.93
CA ALA A 67 79.27 -64.18 60.68
C ALA A 67 77.83 -63.70 60.93
N ASP A 68 77.17 -64.25 61.96
CA ASP A 68 75.79 -63.92 62.33
C ASP A 68 75.66 -62.52 62.97
N SER A 69 76.75 -62.05 63.62
CA SER A 69 76.87 -60.68 64.16
C SER A 69 77.00 -59.64 63.05
N LEU A 70 77.79 -59.95 61.99
CA LEU A 70 77.92 -59.09 60.81
C LEU A 70 76.63 -59.05 59.98
N LEU A 71 75.93 -60.17 59.84
CA LEU A 71 74.61 -60.21 59.18
C LEU A 71 73.54 -59.45 59.98
N LYS A 72 73.51 -59.55 61.32
CA LYS A 72 72.62 -58.71 62.16
C LYS A 72 72.98 -57.23 62.11
N ALA A 73 74.27 -56.88 62.02
CA ALA A 73 74.71 -55.50 61.85
C ALA A 73 74.27 -54.95 60.49
N GLN A 74 74.49 -55.70 59.40
CA GLN A 74 73.99 -55.36 58.07
C GLN A 74 72.46 -55.28 58.03
N TYR A 75 71.73 -56.19 58.69
CA TYR A 75 70.27 -56.15 58.73
C TYR A 75 69.73 -54.98 59.57
N ARG A 76 70.45 -54.58 60.63
CA ARG A 76 70.14 -53.34 61.36
C ARG A 76 70.41 -52.13 60.49
N GLU A 77 71.50 -52.12 59.74
CA GLU A 77 71.88 -51.04 58.83
C GLU A 77 70.90 -50.89 57.67
N THR A 78 70.48 -51.99 57.03
CA THR A 78 69.43 -51.98 55.99
C THR A 78 68.10 -51.56 56.57
N ARG A 79 67.70 -52.04 57.75
CA ARG A 79 66.46 -51.63 58.41
C ARG A 79 66.50 -50.16 58.87
N THR A 80 67.66 -49.65 59.29
CA THR A 80 67.80 -48.23 59.59
C THR A 80 67.77 -47.39 58.32
N ASN A 81 68.37 -47.86 57.22
CA ASN A 81 68.32 -47.20 55.92
C ASN A 81 66.90 -47.19 55.35
N GLU A 82 66.19 -48.33 55.36
CA GLU A 82 64.77 -48.43 55.00
C GLU A 82 63.91 -47.54 55.89
N LYS A 83 64.20 -47.47 57.19
CA LYS A 83 63.48 -46.56 58.10
C LYS A 83 63.73 -45.10 57.74
N VAL A 84 64.96 -44.72 57.39
CA VAL A 84 65.30 -43.36 56.95
C VAL A 84 64.66 -43.05 55.60
N GLU A 85 64.63 -43.99 54.66
CA GLU A 85 63.91 -43.85 53.38
C GLU A 85 62.41 -43.72 53.58
N MET A 86 61.81 -44.54 54.45
CA MET A 86 60.40 -44.44 54.83
C MET A 86 60.11 -43.12 55.53
N MET A 87 61.01 -42.60 56.38
CA MET A 87 60.87 -41.26 56.97
C MET A 87 60.95 -40.18 55.89
N GLY A 88 61.89 -40.25 54.95
CA GLY A 88 61.99 -39.29 53.85
C GLY A 88 60.78 -39.33 52.90
N LEU A 89 60.21 -40.50 52.65
CA LEU A 89 58.95 -40.65 51.92
C LEU A 89 57.77 -40.09 52.71
N ASN A 90 57.72 -40.34 54.01
CA ASN A 90 56.63 -39.84 54.86
C ASN A 90 56.69 -38.32 55.02
N ASP A 91 57.88 -37.72 55.10
CA ASP A 91 58.07 -36.27 55.10
C ASP A 91 57.64 -35.66 53.75
N ARG A 92 57.94 -36.34 52.63
CA ARG A 92 57.42 -35.95 51.31
C ARG A 92 55.90 -36.06 51.24
N PHE A 93 55.30 -37.13 51.77
CA PHE A 93 53.84 -37.28 51.84
C PHE A 93 53.19 -36.21 52.73
N ALA A 94 53.79 -35.89 53.86
CA ALA A 94 53.32 -34.80 54.73
C ALA A 94 53.34 -33.46 53.98
N SER A 95 54.43 -33.16 53.26
CA SER A 95 54.53 -31.95 52.43
C SER A 95 53.50 -31.92 51.27
N TYR A 96 53.19 -33.09 50.69
CA TYR A 96 52.17 -33.21 49.65
C TYR A 96 50.76 -33.02 50.22
N ILE A 97 50.46 -33.59 51.39
CA ILE A 97 49.17 -33.39 52.07
C ILE A 97 48.99 -31.92 52.46
N GLU A 98 50.03 -31.25 52.97
CA GLU A 98 49.99 -29.81 53.24
C GLU A 98 49.76 -29.00 51.96
N LYS A 99 50.41 -29.39 50.85
CA LYS A 99 50.19 -28.74 49.55
C LYS A 99 48.77 -28.94 49.02
N VAL A 100 48.21 -30.13 49.15
CA VAL A 100 46.82 -30.42 48.76
C VAL A 100 45.86 -29.64 49.63
N ARG A 101 46.04 -29.60 50.95
CA ARG A 101 45.22 -28.79 51.86
C ARG A 101 45.29 -27.30 51.53
N PHE A 102 46.49 -26.79 51.24
CA PHE A 102 46.68 -25.41 50.80
C PHE A 102 45.93 -25.12 49.49
N LEU A 103 46.04 -26.01 48.50
CA LEU A 103 45.34 -25.87 47.22
C LEU A 103 43.83 -26.02 47.35
N GLU A 104 43.34 -26.93 48.19
CA GLU A 104 41.92 -27.07 48.51
C GLU A 104 41.36 -25.83 49.21
N GLN A 105 42.12 -25.26 50.14
CA GLN A 105 41.74 -24.02 50.82
C GLN A 105 41.75 -22.83 49.86
N GLN A 106 42.75 -22.76 48.97
CA GLN A 106 42.80 -21.75 47.91
C GLN A 106 41.64 -21.90 46.93
N ASN A 107 41.30 -23.13 46.51
CA ASN A 107 40.13 -23.40 45.67
C ASN A 107 38.82 -23.04 46.37
N LYS A 108 38.68 -23.33 47.66
CA LYS A 108 37.51 -22.90 48.45
C LYS A 108 37.38 -21.38 48.47
N MET A 109 38.49 -20.66 48.64
CA MET A 109 38.47 -19.19 48.58
C MET A 109 38.12 -18.67 47.18
N LEU A 110 38.72 -19.23 46.13
CA LEU A 110 38.41 -18.84 44.75
C LEU A 110 36.95 -19.12 44.36
N VAL A 111 36.38 -20.24 44.81
CA VAL A 111 34.97 -20.56 44.59
C VAL A 111 34.06 -19.60 45.36
N ALA A 112 34.42 -19.24 46.59
CA ALA A 112 33.67 -18.24 47.36
C ALA A 112 33.73 -16.86 46.69
N GLU A 113 34.89 -16.45 46.20
CA GLU A 113 35.09 -15.20 45.47
C GLU A 113 34.32 -15.20 44.13
N LEU A 114 34.36 -16.30 43.38
CA LEU A 114 33.61 -16.45 42.13
C LEU A 114 32.09 -16.39 42.36
N ASN A 115 31.59 -17.02 43.43
CA ASN A 115 30.17 -16.93 43.80
C ASN A 115 29.80 -15.51 44.26
N GLN A 116 30.68 -14.81 44.96
CA GLN A 116 30.48 -13.43 45.37
C GLN A 116 30.46 -12.47 44.16
N LEU A 117 31.28 -12.73 43.14
CA LEU A 117 31.30 -11.97 41.89
C LEU A 117 30.09 -12.29 41.00
N ARG A 118 29.67 -13.55 40.91
CA ARG A 118 28.43 -13.94 40.21
C ARG A 118 27.17 -13.35 40.85
N GLY A 119 27.12 -13.24 42.18
CA GLY A 119 26.04 -12.53 42.87
C GLY A 119 26.05 -11.01 42.67
N LYS A 120 27.10 -10.46 42.05
CA LYS A 120 27.29 -9.05 41.71
C LYS A 120 27.28 -8.81 40.19
N GLU A 121 26.66 -9.68 39.39
CA GLU A 121 26.32 -9.31 38.01
C GLU A 121 25.40 -8.06 38.03
N PRO A 122 25.54 -7.12 37.08
CA PRO A 122 24.97 -5.79 37.19
C PRO A 122 23.47 -5.81 36.82
N SER A 123 22.63 -6.40 37.68
CA SER A 123 21.17 -6.43 37.51
C SER A 123 20.61 -5.02 37.29
N ARG A 124 21.04 -4.06 38.11
CA ARG A 124 20.51 -2.69 38.08
C ARG A 124 20.63 -2.00 36.72
N LEU A 125 21.72 -2.21 35.99
CA LEU A 125 21.89 -1.58 34.67
C LEU A 125 21.02 -2.27 33.61
N GLY A 126 20.92 -3.60 33.66
CA GLY A 126 20.00 -4.36 32.81
C GLY A 126 18.54 -3.99 33.08
N ASP A 127 18.17 -3.82 34.35
CA ASP A 127 16.82 -3.44 34.79
C ASP A 127 16.44 -2.05 34.27
N ILE A 128 17.37 -1.07 34.32
CA ILE A 128 17.17 0.28 33.75
C ILE A 128 16.98 0.21 32.23
N TYR A 129 17.83 -0.52 31.50
CA TYR A 129 17.66 -0.66 30.05
C TYR A 129 16.37 -1.39 29.67
N GLN A 130 15.93 -2.35 30.48
CA GLN A 130 14.63 -3.02 30.28
C GLN A 130 13.45 -2.09 30.56
N GLU A 131 13.55 -1.21 31.56
CA GLU A 131 12.56 -0.16 31.84
C GLU A 131 12.46 0.84 30.68
N GLU A 132 13.59 1.34 30.19
CA GLU A 132 13.64 2.24 29.03
C GLU A 132 13.07 1.55 27.77
N LEU A 133 13.38 0.27 27.54
CA LEU A 133 12.82 -0.49 26.43
C LEU A 133 11.30 -0.67 26.55
N ARG A 134 10.79 -0.91 27.77
CA ARG A 134 9.34 -0.99 28.04
C ARG A 134 8.65 0.34 27.79
N GLU A 135 9.25 1.45 28.22
CA GLU A 135 8.69 2.78 28.02
C GLU A 135 8.71 3.18 26.53
N LEU A 136 9.80 2.90 25.81
CA LEU A 136 9.88 3.11 24.36
C LEU A 136 8.81 2.30 23.61
N ARG A 137 8.60 1.03 23.98
CA ARG A 137 7.52 0.21 23.40
C ARG A 137 6.15 0.82 23.67
N ARG A 138 5.89 1.24 24.91
CA ARG A 138 4.63 1.92 25.28
C ARG A 138 4.40 3.20 24.49
N GLN A 139 5.46 3.98 24.23
CA GLN A 139 5.39 5.17 23.39
C GLN A 139 5.09 4.84 21.93
N VAL A 140 5.73 3.80 21.37
CA VAL A 140 5.47 3.32 20.01
C VAL A 140 4.01 2.85 19.89
N ASP A 141 3.51 2.08 20.84
CA ASP A 141 2.12 1.61 20.85
C ASP A 141 1.14 2.79 20.94
N GLY A 142 1.43 3.77 21.80
CA GLY A 142 0.65 5.01 21.92
C GLY A 142 0.63 5.84 20.63
N LEU A 143 1.79 5.98 19.97
CA LEU A 143 1.90 6.67 18.69
C LEU A 143 1.18 5.91 17.57
N ASN A 144 1.27 4.57 17.53
CA ASN A 144 0.56 3.74 16.56
C ASN A 144 -0.96 3.83 16.74
N ALA A 145 -1.45 3.79 17.98
CA ALA A 145 -2.87 3.98 18.27
C ALA A 145 -3.35 5.39 17.87
N GLY A 146 -2.54 6.43 18.18
CA GLY A 146 -2.81 7.80 17.76
C GLY A 146 -2.83 7.96 16.23
N LYS A 147 -1.89 7.34 15.53
CA LYS A 147 -1.81 7.31 14.07
C LYS A 147 -3.06 6.63 13.48
N ALA A 148 -3.43 5.45 13.96
CA ALA A 148 -4.62 4.74 13.48
C ALA A 148 -5.90 5.58 13.66
N ARG A 149 -6.03 6.27 14.81
CA ARG A 149 -7.15 7.18 15.05
C ARG A 149 -7.17 8.34 14.04
N LEU A 150 -6.03 8.99 13.79
CA LEU A 150 -5.93 10.09 12.83
C LEU A 150 -6.19 9.63 11.39
N GLU A 151 -5.80 8.40 11.03
CA GLU A 151 -6.10 7.81 9.73
C GLU A 151 -7.61 7.62 9.53
N ILE A 152 -8.32 7.12 10.56
CA ILE A 152 -9.78 7.00 10.53
C ILE A 152 -10.44 8.39 10.42
N GLU A 153 -10.01 9.37 11.21
CA GLU A 153 -10.54 10.74 11.14
C GLU A 153 -10.29 11.37 9.76
N ARG A 154 -9.11 11.15 9.17
CA ARG A 154 -8.81 11.56 7.79
C ARG A 154 -9.77 10.92 6.79
N ASP A 155 -10.01 9.62 6.90
CA ASP A 155 -10.88 8.89 5.95
C ASP A 155 -12.34 9.31 6.06
N ASN A 156 -12.81 9.54 7.28
CA ASN A 156 -14.14 10.11 7.51
C ASN A 156 -14.26 11.50 6.88
N LEU A 157 -13.29 12.40 7.12
CA LEU A 157 -13.29 13.73 6.53
C LEU A 157 -13.17 13.69 4.99
N ALA A 158 -12.42 12.73 4.44
CA ALA A 158 -12.31 12.54 3.00
C ALA A 158 -13.66 12.10 2.39
N ALA A 159 -14.37 11.17 3.05
CA ALA A 159 -15.72 10.77 2.65
C ALA A 159 -16.71 11.94 2.73
N ASP A 160 -16.68 12.73 3.81
CA ASP A 160 -17.51 13.92 3.97
C ASP A 160 -17.22 14.96 2.88
N LEU A 161 -15.95 15.19 2.56
CA LEU A 161 -15.57 16.10 1.47
C LEU A 161 -16.11 15.64 0.11
N VAL A 162 -16.10 14.33 -0.17
CA VAL A 162 -16.68 13.79 -1.41
C VAL A 162 -18.19 14.00 -1.44
N THR A 163 -18.90 13.69 -0.34
CA THR A 163 -20.36 13.88 -0.29
C THR A 163 -20.75 15.36 -0.40
N LEU A 164 -20.01 16.27 0.24
CA LEU A 164 -20.24 17.71 0.14
C LEU A 164 -19.97 18.24 -1.27
N LYS A 165 -18.91 17.75 -1.94
CA LYS A 165 -18.65 18.09 -3.34
C LYS A 165 -19.77 17.62 -4.26
N GLN A 166 -20.29 16.41 -4.06
CA GLN A 166 -21.42 15.91 -4.84
C GLN A 166 -22.67 16.79 -4.63
N ARG A 167 -23.02 17.08 -3.37
CA ARG A 167 -24.16 17.96 -3.05
C ARG A 167 -24.01 19.35 -3.67
N LEU A 168 -22.80 19.91 -3.65
CA LEU A 168 -22.53 21.19 -4.29
C LEU A 168 -22.75 21.11 -5.81
N GLN A 169 -22.30 20.04 -6.45
CA GLN A 169 -22.52 19.83 -7.89
C GLN A 169 -24.02 19.72 -8.21
N ASP A 170 -24.76 18.93 -7.43
CA ASP A 170 -26.22 18.77 -7.60
C ASP A 170 -26.96 20.11 -7.44
N GLU A 171 -26.63 20.90 -6.41
CA GLU A 171 -27.18 22.25 -6.20
C GLU A 171 -26.82 23.22 -7.32
N THR A 172 -25.58 23.15 -7.85
CA THR A 172 -25.21 23.99 -9.00
C THR A 172 -25.99 23.61 -10.26
N ALA A 173 -26.28 22.33 -10.47
CA ALA A 173 -27.09 21.86 -11.59
C ALA A 173 -28.54 22.31 -11.46
N LEU A 174 -29.15 22.15 -10.26
CA LEU A 174 -30.50 22.63 -9.98
C LEU A 174 -30.63 24.14 -10.15
N ARG A 175 -29.62 24.91 -9.69
CA ARG A 175 -29.56 26.35 -9.92
C ARG A 175 -29.52 26.70 -11.40
N GLN A 176 -28.68 26.03 -12.19
CA GLN A 176 -28.60 26.26 -13.63
C GLN A 176 -29.93 25.94 -14.32
N GLU A 177 -30.60 24.87 -13.93
CA GLU A 177 -31.93 24.52 -14.44
C GLU A 177 -32.96 25.62 -14.10
N ALA A 178 -32.96 26.11 -12.86
CA ALA A 178 -33.82 27.22 -12.43
C ALA A 178 -33.52 28.52 -13.19
N ASP A 179 -32.25 28.85 -13.42
CA ASP A 179 -31.83 30.02 -14.19
C ASP A 179 -32.26 29.89 -15.67
N ASN A 180 -32.17 28.69 -16.26
CA ASN A 180 -32.66 28.41 -17.61
C ASN A 180 -34.18 28.55 -17.72
N ASN A 181 -34.93 28.00 -16.76
CA ASN A 181 -36.38 28.13 -16.70
C ASN A 181 -36.81 29.60 -16.53
N LEU A 182 -36.11 30.36 -15.68
CA LEU A 182 -36.36 31.79 -15.51
C LEU A 182 -36.10 32.58 -16.79
N ASN A 183 -35.05 32.25 -17.53
CA ASN A 183 -34.78 32.85 -18.84
C ASN A 183 -35.87 32.51 -19.85
N GLY A 184 -36.38 31.28 -19.85
CA GLY A 184 -37.56 30.89 -20.65
C GLY A 184 -38.79 31.73 -20.31
N PHE A 185 -39.15 31.83 -19.03
CA PHE A 185 -40.29 32.64 -18.60
C PHE A 185 -40.13 34.13 -18.93
N ARG A 186 -38.90 34.67 -18.93
CA ARG A 186 -38.65 36.05 -19.39
C ARG A 186 -38.97 36.21 -20.88
N GLN A 187 -38.53 35.27 -21.71
CA GLN A 187 -38.86 35.28 -23.14
C GLN A 187 -40.37 35.17 -23.37
N ASP A 188 -41.05 34.29 -22.64
CA ASP A 188 -42.51 34.15 -22.72
C ASP A 188 -43.24 35.44 -22.33
N VAL A 189 -42.75 36.15 -21.30
CA VAL A 189 -43.30 37.44 -20.87
C VAL A 189 -43.06 38.51 -21.93
N ASP A 190 -41.86 38.57 -22.52
CA ASP A 190 -41.52 39.52 -23.59
C ASP A 190 -42.38 39.26 -24.85
N GLU A 191 -42.58 37.99 -25.22
CA GLU A 191 -43.45 37.59 -26.33
C GLU A 191 -44.92 37.95 -26.04
N ALA A 192 -45.42 37.66 -24.84
CA ALA A 192 -46.76 38.04 -24.43
C ALA A 192 -46.96 39.56 -24.42
N ALA A 193 -45.95 40.33 -23.99
CA ALA A 193 -45.98 41.79 -24.03
C ALA A 193 -46.01 42.31 -25.47
N MET A 194 -45.21 41.73 -26.37
CA MET A 194 -45.22 42.09 -27.78
C MET A 194 -46.58 41.78 -28.42
N ASN A 195 -47.14 40.60 -28.16
CA ASN A 195 -48.48 40.21 -28.63
C ASN A 195 -49.57 41.17 -28.10
N ARG A 196 -49.48 41.57 -26.82
CA ARG A 196 -50.39 42.57 -26.25
C ARG A 196 -50.33 43.89 -27.01
N VAL A 197 -49.13 44.43 -27.24
CA VAL A 197 -48.94 45.69 -27.97
C VAL A 197 -49.45 45.58 -29.42
N GLN A 198 -49.22 44.45 -30.09
CA GLN A 198 -49.76 44.22 -31.43
C GLN A 198 -51.29 44.22 -31.45
N LEU A 199 -51.93 43.57 -30.46
CA LEU A 199 -53.38 43.57 -30.33
C LEU A 199 -53.94 44.95 -29.98
N GLU A 200 -53.28 45.70 -29.09
CA GLU A 200 -53.62 47.10 -28.77
C GLU A 200 -53.62 47.96 -30.04
N ARG A 201 -52.57 47.89 -30.87
CA ARG A 201 -52.51 48.60 -32.15
C ARG A 201 -53.63 48.19 -33.12
N LYS A 202 -53.99 46.90 -33.14
CA LYS A 202 -55.09 46.41 -33.99
C LYS A 202 -56.44 46.92 -33.50
N ILE A 203 -56.64 47.01 -32.19
CA ILE A 203 -57.84 47.62 -31.59
C ILE A 203 -57.91 49.10 -31.97
N GLU A 204 -56.83 49.86 -31.82
CA GLU A 204 -56.75 51.27 -32.21
C GLU A 204 -57.08 51.47 -33.69
N ALA A 205 -56.47 50.68 -34.59
CA ALA A 205 -56.74 50.75 -36.03
C ALA A 205 -58.20 50.44 -36.37
N LEU A 206 -58.82 49.45 -35.72
CA LEU A 206 -60.24 49.14 -35.92
C LEU A 206 -61.15 50.23 -35.34
N GLN A 207 -60.75 50.85 -34.22
CA GLN A 207 -61.46 51.98 -33.63
C GLN A 207 -61.47 53.19 -34.58
N ASP A 208 -60.31 53.49 -35.19
CA ASP A 208 -60.17 54.56 -36.18
C ASP A 208 -61.02 54.29 -37.42
N GLU A 209 -61.06 53.04 -37.91
CA GLU A 209 -61.91 52.63 -39.03
C GLU A 209 -63.41 52.82 -38.70
N ILE A 210 -63.84 52.40 -37.50
CA ILE A 210 -65.23 52.61 -37.05
C ILE A 210 -65.56 54.11 -37.00
N ASN A 211 -64.64 54.93 -36.49
CA ASN A 211 -64.85 56.38 -36.40
C ASN A 211 -64.90 57.02 -37.79
N PHE A 212 -64.07 56.56 -38.72
CA PHE A 212 -64.08 57.00 -40.11
C PHE A 212 -65.42 56.66 -40.77
N LEU A 213 -65.88 55.41 -40.69
CA LEU A 213 -67.16 54.97 -41.24
C LEU A 213 -68.35 55.75 -40.65
N LYS A 214 -68.33 56.04 -39.33
CA LYS A 214 -69.35 56.88 -38.70
C LYS A 214 -69.39 58.30 -39.26
N LYS A 215 -68.22 58.93 -39.45
CA LYS A 215 -68.14 60.28 -40.04
C LYS A 215 -68.67 60.29 -41.47
N VAL A 216 -68.27 59.30 -42.28
CA VAL A 216 -68.76 59.15 -43.66
C VAL A 216 -70.28 59.01 -43.67
N HIS A 217 -70.86 58.14 -42.85
CA HIS A 217 -72.32 58.02 -42.76
C HIS A 217 -73.01 59.28 -42.24
N GLU A 218 -72.44 60.01 -41.29
CA GLU A 218 -72.99 61.30 -40.86
C GLU A 218 -72.99 62.34 -41.99
N GLU A 219 -71.94 62.36 -42.81
CA GLU A 219 -71.83 63.22 -43.99
C GLU A 219 -72.85 62.82 -45.07
N GLU A 220 -72.94 61.53 -45.42
CA GLU A 220 -73.94 61.01 -46.38
C GLU A 220 -75.38 61.31 -45.93
N MET A 221 -75.67 61.16 -44.63
CA MET A 221 -77.00 61.47 -44.08
C MET A 221 -77.30 62.97 -44.13
N LYS A 222 -76.31 63.84 -43.91
CA LYS A 222 -76.46 65.30 -44.09
C LYS A 222 -76.70 65.64 -45.55
N GLU A 223 -75.94 65.08 -46.48
CA GLU A 223 -76.15 65.28 -47.92
C GLU A 223 -77.55 64.82 -48.33
N LEU A 224 -78.02 63.65 -47.86
CA LEU A 224 -79.38 63.17 -48.15
C LEU A 224 -80.45 64.08 -47.54
N GLN A 225 -80.25 64.59 -46.32
CA GLN A 225 -81.16 65.57 -45.72
C GLN A 225 -81.20 66.88 -46.50
N GLU A 226 -80.04 67.38 -46.94
CA GLU A 226 -79.92 68.56 -47.81
C GLU A 226 -80.61 68.32 -49.15
N GLN A 227 -80.43 67.15 -49.77
CA GLN A 227 -81.14 66.76 -51.00
C GLN A 227 -82.65 66.69 -50.80
N LEU A 228 -83.12 66.19 -49.66
CA LEU A 228 -84.55 66.09 -49.35
C LEU A 228 -85.17 67.46 -49.04
N MET A 229 -84.43 68.34 -48.36
CA MET A 229 -84.81 69.75 -48.16
C MET A 229 -84.81 70.53 -49.48
N ALA A 230 -83.83 70.29 -50.35
CA ALA A 230 -83.77 70.84 -51.70
C ALA A 230 -84.93 70.32 -52.57
N GLN A 231 -85.32 69.05 -52.43
CA GLN A 231 -86.52 68.49 -53.09
C GLN A 231 -87.83 69.05 -52.54
N GLN A 232 -87.88 69.45 -51.26
CA GLN A 232 -89.07 70.06 -50.64
C GLN A 232 -89.28 71.53 -51.05
N VAL A 233 -88.34 72.10 -51.78
CA VAL A 233 -88.43 73.44 -52.39
C VAL A 233 -88.38 73.25 -53.91
N HIS A 234 -89.51 72.82 -54.48
CA HIS A 234 -89.79 73.03 -55.90
C HIS A 234 -89.95 74.54 -56.12
N VAL A 235 -88.83 75.21 -56.41
CA VAL A 235 -88.78 76.57 -56.91
C VAL A 235 -88.72 76.49 -58.43
N ASP A 236 -89.74 77.08 -59.05
CA ASP A 236 -89.91 77.29 -60.47
C ASP A 236 -88.62 77.83 -61.10
N LEU A 237 -87.90 76.94 -61.80
CA LEU A 237 -86.76 77.30 -62.64
C LEU A 237 -87.30 77.72 -64.01
N ASP A 238 -87.57 79.02 -64.13
CA ASP A 238 -87.83 79.69 -65.39
C ASP A 238 -86.58 79.60 -66.26
N VAL A 239 -86.61 78.69 -67.24
CA VAL A 239 -85.53 78.39 -68.18
C VAL A 239 -85.40 79.56 -69.16
N SER A 240 -84.68 80.60 -68.73
CA SER A 240 -84.03 81.49 -69.68
C SER A 240 -82.93 80.72 -70.38
N LYS A 241 -82.97 80.69 -71.72
CA LYS A 241 -82.07 79.92 -72.58
C LYS A 241 -80.61 80.05 -72.09
N PRO A 242 -79.99 78.97 -71.56
CA PRO A 242 -78.60 79.04 -71.18
C PRO A 242 -77.79 79.21 -72.46
N ASP A 243 -76.74 80.02 -72.39
CA ASP A 243 -75.72 80.03 -73.42
C ASP A 243 -75.12 78.62 -73.47
N LEU A 244 -75.64 77.80 -74.38
CA LEU A 244 -75.27 76.39 -74.58
C LEU A 244 -73.74 76.28 -74.73
N THR A 245 -73.11 77.32 -75.26
CA THR A 245 -71.66 77.46 -75.41
C THR A 245 -70.92 77.52 -74.07
N ALA A 246 -71.50 78.17 -73.06
CA ALA A 246 -70.91 78.27 -71.72
C ALA A 246 -71.07 76.96 -70.93
N ALA A 247 -72.27 76.35 -70.97
CA ALA A 247 -72.50 75.05 -70.33
C ALA A 247 -71.66 73.93 -70.95
N LEU A 248 -71.54 73.90 -72.29
CA LEU A 248 -70.66 72.95 -72.98
C LEU A 248 -69.17 73.19 -72.67
N ARG A 249 -68.74 74.46 -72.48
CA ARG A 249 -67.39 74.78 -71.99
C ARG A 249 -67.17 74.27 -70.58
N ASP A 250 -68.13 74.43 -69.69
CA ASP A 250 -68.02 74.02 -68.29
C ASP A 250 -68.00 72.50 -68.14
N ILE A 251 -68.86 71.79 -68.86
CA ILE A 251 -68.85 70.32 -68.97
C ILE A 251 -67.48 69.86 -69.50
N ARG A 252 -66.93 70.52 -70.52
CA ARG A 252 -65.61 70.18 -71.06
C ARG A 252 -64.51 70.38 -70.03
N VAL A 253 -64.51 71.50 -69.30
CA VAL A 253 -63.53 71.77 -68.23
C VAL A 253 -63.64 70.73 -67.11
N GLN A 254 -64.85 70.33 -66.72
CA GLN A 254 -65.05 69.27 -65.73
C GLN A 254 -64.57 67.91 -66.22
N TYR A 255 -64.81 67.54 -67.49
CA TYR A 255 -64.28 66.31 -68.07
C TYR A 255 -62.76 66.33 -68.19
N GLU A 256 -62.16 67.46 -68.58
CA GLU A 256 -60.71 67.62 -68.62
C GLU A 256 -60.11 67.53 -67.19
N ALA A 257 -60.75 68.13 -66.19
CA ALA A 257 -60.36 68.01 -64.79
C ALA A 257 -60.48 66.58 -64.26
N MET A 258 -61.61 65.90 -64.50
CA MET A 258 -61.81 64.50 -64.11
C MET A 258 -60.83 63.56 -64.80
N ALA A 259 -60.57 63.75 -66.10
CA ALA A 259 -59.58 62.96 -66.83
C ALA A 259 -58.17 63.18 -66.25
N SER A 260 -57.82 64.41 -65.89
CA SER A 260 -56.55 64.72 -65.25
C SER A 260 -56.42 64.13 -63.84
N SER A 261 -57.49 64.18 -63.03
CA SER A 261 -57.55 63.58 -61.68
C SER A 261 -57.41 62.08 -61.75
N ASN A 262 -58.18 61.42 -62.61
CA ASN A 262 -58.11 59.97 -62.82
C ASN A 262 -56.72 59.52 -63.30
N MET A 263 -56.06 60.32 -64.15
CA MET A 263 -54.68 60.03 -64.57
C MET A 263 -53.68 60.16 -63.41
N GLN A 264 -53.81 61.18 -62.56
CA GLN A 264 -52.97 61.34 -61.37
C GLN A 264 -53.21 60.24 -60.34
N GLU A 265 -54.47 59.93 -60.04
CA GLU A 265 -54.86 58.87 -59.10
C GLU A 265 -54.33 57.50 -59.57
N THR A 266 -54.41 57.21 -60.86
CA THR A 266 -53.84 55.97 -61.41
C THR A 266 -52.31 55.94 -61.32
N GLU A 267 -51.62 57.04 -61.61
CA GLU A 267 -50.17 57.13 -61.43
C GLU A 267 -49.75 56.96 -59.96
N GLU A 268 -50.43 57.62 -59.03
CA GLU A 268 -50.19 57.51 -57.59
C GLU A 268 -50.48 56.11 -57.08
N TRP A 269 -51.57 55.48 -57.55
CA TRP A 269 -51.90 54.10 -57.25
C TRP A 269 -50.80 53.14 -57.72
N TYR A 270 -50.31 53.29 -58.95
CA TYR A 270 -49.19 52.49 -59.45
C TYR A 270 -47.91 52.75 -58.65
N ARG A 271 -47.57 54.01 -58.35
CA ARG A 271 -46.39 54.35 -57.53
C ARG A 271 -46.46 53.72 -56.15
N SER A 272 -47.60 53.81 -55.47
CA SER A 272 -47.82 53.17 -54.17
C SER A 272 -47.67 51.66 -54.28
N LYS A 273 -48.25 51.05 -55.31
CA LYS A 273 -48.15 49.59 -55.52
C LYS A 273 -46.71 49.13 -55.78
N PHE A 274 -45.95 49.90 -56.56
CA PHE A 274 -44.53 49.62 -56.78
C PHE A 274 -43.70 49.80 -55.51
N ALA A 275 -43.99 50.83 -54.71
CA ALA A 275 -43.34 51.03 -53.41
C ALA A 275 -43.62 49.85 -52.47
N ASP A 276 -44.89 49.43 -52.32
CA ASP A 276 -45.26 48.28 -51.49
C ASP A 276 -44.57 46.98 -51.91
N LEU A 277 -44.52 46.71 -53.22
CA LEU A 277 -43.84 45.53 -53.75
C LEU A 277 -42.32 45.58 -53.50
N THR A 278 -41.72 46.75 -53.67
CA THR A 278 -40.28 46.97 -53.41
C THR A 278 -39.96 46.78 -51.93
N ASP A 279 -40.77 47.35 -51.06
CA ASP A 279 -40.67 47.21 -49.62
C ASP A 279 -40.85 45.76 -49.15
N ALA A 280 -41.83 45.05 -49.70
CA ALA A 280 -42.02 43.62 -49.43
C ALA A 280 -40.82 42.78 -49.90
N ALA A 281 -40.27 43.08 -51.08
CA ALA A 281 -39.07 42.42 -51.58
C ALA A 281 -37.85 42.67 -50.69
N ASN A 282 -37.67 43.92 -50.22
CA ASN A 282 -36.59 44.28 -49.29
C ASN A 282 -36.71 43.56 -47.94
N ARG A 283 -37.92 43.50 -47.36
CA ARG A 283 -38.16 42.75 -46.11
C ARG A 283 -37.85 41.26 -46.26
N ASN A 284 -38.25 40.67 -47.39
CA ASN A 284 -37.96 39.26 -47.68
C ASN A 284 -36.44 39.03 -47.88
N ALA A 285 -35.75 39.94 -48.57
CA ALA A 285 -34.31 39.87 -48.74
C ALA A 285 -33.55 39.95 -47.40
N GLU A 286 -33.98 40.82 -46.48
CA GLU A 286 -33.38 40.91 -45.15
C GLU A 286 -33.68 39.68 -44.29
N SER A 287 -34.92 39.17 -44.31
CA SER A 287 -35.30 37.91 -43.65
C SER A 287 -34.45 36.74 -44.13
N LEU A 288 -34.23 36.63 -45.46
CA LEU A 288 -33.36 35.62 -46.04
C LEU A 288 -31.89 35.81 -45.62
N ARG A 289 -31.43 37.06 -45.49
CA ARG A 289 -30.07 37.38 -45.02
C ARG A 289 -29.86 36.96 -43.57
N GLN A 290 -30.84 37.23 -42.71
CA GLN A 290 -30.84 36.84 -41.30
C GLN A 290 -30.85 35.32 -41.16
N ALA A 291 -31.75 34.62 -41.84
CA ALA A 291 -31.80 33.15 -41.83
C ALA A 291 -30.47 32.52 -42.30
N LYS A 292 -29.81 33.12 -43.32
CA LYS A 292 -28.48 32.68 -43.76
C LYS A 292 -27.39 32.94 -42.72
N GLN A 293 -27.45 34.07 -42.00
CA GLN A 293 -26.49 34.37 -40.95
C GLN A 293 -26.63 33.38 -39.78
N GLU A 294 -27.86 33.13 -39.32
CA GLU A 294 -28.16 32.14 -38.28
C GLU A 294 -27.69 30.73 -38.68
N ALA A 295 -27.97 30.31 -39.91
CA ALA A 295 -27.50 29.02 -40.42
C ALA A 295 -25.96 28.90 -40.41
N ASN A 296 -25.24 30.00 -40.70
CA ASN A 296 -23.78 30.02 -40.62
C ASN A 296 -23.28 29.97 -39.17
N ASP A 297 -23.95 30.64 -38.25
CA ASP A 297 -23.58 30.64 -36.83
C ASP A 297 -23.83 29.27 -36.19
N TYR A 298 -24.95 28.60 -36.50
CA TYR A 298 -25.16 27.21 -36.11
C TYR A 298 -24.11 26.27 -36.71
N ARG A 299 -23.71 26.48 -37.97
CA ARG A 299 -22.65 25.68 -38.59
C ARG A 299 -21.31 25.86 -37.86
N ARG A 300 -20.98 27.08 -37.43
CA ARG A 300 -19.77 27.36 -36.63
C ARG A 300 -19.85 26.73 -35.24
N GLN A 301 -21.00 26.78 -34.58
CA GLN A 301 -21.21 26.13 -33.29
C GLN A 301 -21.03 24.61 -33.38
N ILE A 302 -21.61 23.98 -34.42
CA ILE A 302 -21.42 22.54 -34.67
C ILE A 302 -19.94 22.21 -34.84
N GLN A 303 -19.19 23.01 -35.60
CA GLN A 303 -17.75 22.81 -35.79
C GLN A 303 -16.98 22.94 -34.47
N ALA A 304 -17.26 23.97 -33.67
CA ALA A 304 -16.63 24.16 -32.36
C ALA A 304 -16.91 22.99 -31.42
N LEU A 305 -18.18 22.58 -31.28
CA LEU A 305 -18.56 21.42 -30.46
C LEU A 305 -17.94 20.12 -30.96
N THR A 306 -17.80 19.96 -32.28
CA THR A 306 -17.13 18.78 -32.86
C THR A 306 -15.65 18.75 -32.47
N CYS A 307 -14.94 19.88 -32.57
CA CYS A 307 -13.55 19.97 -32.13
C CYS A 307 -13.38 19.71 -30.63
N ASP A 308 -14.29 20.24 -29.80
CA ASP A 308 -14.28 19.99 -28.36
C ASP A 308 -14.51 18.50 -28.06
N LEU A 309 -15.47 17.85 -28.73
CA LEU A 309 -15.70 16.41 -28.61
C LEU A 309 -14.49 15.58 -29.02
N GLU A 310 -13.83 15.92 -30.13
CA GLU A 310 -12.61 15.25 -30.58
C GLU A 310 -11.45 15.44 -29.58
N SER A 311 -11.31 16.64 -29.01
CA SER A 311 -10.31 16.93 -27.99
C SER A 311 -10.54 16.10 -26.72
N LEU A 312 -11.80 16.05 -26.25
CA LEU A 312 -12.19 15.29 -25.06
C LEU A 312 -12.01 13.79 -25.29
N ARG A 313 -12.40 13.27 -26.46
CA ARG A 313 -12.13 11.88 -26.87
C ARG A 313 -10.63 11.57 -26.83
N GLY A 314 -9.80 12.44 -27.40
CA GLY A 314 -8.34 12.28 -27.36
C GLY A 314 -7.77 12.27 -25.93
N THR A 315 -8.26 13.15 -25.04
CA THR A 315 -7.85 13.13 -23.63
C THR A 315 -8.31 11.87 -22.91
N ASN A 316 -9.51 11.37 -23.18
CA ASN A 316 -10.04 10.15 -22.59
C ASN A 316 -9.22 8.93 -23.01
N GLU A 317 -8.97 8.77 -24.32
CA GLU A 317 -8.09 7.70 -24.84
C GLU A 317 -6.67 7.76 -24.23
N SER A 318 -6.15 8.96 -23.97
CA SER A 318 -4.88 9.15 -23.28
C SER A 318 -4.93 8.67 -21.82
N LEU A 319 -5.99 9.02 -21.09
CA LEU A 319 -6.17 8.61 -19.70
C LEU A 319 -6.39 7.10 -19.59
N GLU A 320 -7.21 6.50 -20.46
CA GLU A 320 -7.40 5.05 -20.52
C GLU A 320 -6.10 4.31 -20.82
N ARG A 321 -5.25 4.86 -21.70
CA ARG A 321 -3.92 4.28 -21.97
C ARG A 321 -3.02 4.36 -20.74
N GLN A 322 -2.99 5.51 -20.06
CA GLN A 322 -2.22 5.66 -18.82
C GLN A 322 -2.72 4.72 -17.71
N LEU A 323 -4.04 4.52 -17.59
CA LEU A 323 -4.62 3.57 -16.65
C LEU A 323 -4.13 2.14 -16.95
N ARG A 324 -4.26 1.69 -18.21
CA ARG A 324 -3.77 0.38 -18.64
C ARG A 324 -2.28 0.18 -18.40
N GLU A 325 -1.46 1.18 -18.71
CA GLU A 325 0.00 1.14 -18.44
C GLU A 325 0.30 1.04 -16.94
N MET A 326 -0.47 1.73 -16.09
CA MET A 326 -0.31 1.64 -14.64
C MET A 326 -0.76 0.27 -14.10
N GLU A 327 -1.89 -0.25 -14.57
CA GLU A 327 -2.39 -1.58 -14.24
C GLU A 327 -1.38 -2.68 -14.64
N GLU A 328 -0.80 -2.59 -15.84
CA GLU A 328 0.23 -3.52 -16.31
C GLU A 328 1.50 -3.44 -15.46
N ARG A 329 1.95 -2.23 -15.10
CA ARG A 329 3.10 -2.05 -14.20
C ARG A 329 2.84 -2.67 -12.82
N PHE A 330 1.67 -2.44 -12.23
CA PHE A 330 1.31 -3.04 -10.95
C PHE A 330 1.17 -4.56 -11.04
N SER A 331 0.64 -5.08 -12.14
CA SER A 331 0.57 -6.52 -12.39
C SER A 331 1.97 -7.15 -12.42
N ILE A 332 2.91 -6.52 -13.14
CA ILE A 332 4.32 -6.96 -13.19
C ILE A 332 4.98 -6.88 -11.81
N GLU A 333 4.78 -5.78 -11.08
CA GLU A 333 5.37 -5.62 -9.74
C GLU A 333 4.81 -6.64 -8.75
N THR A 334 3.50 -6.90 -8.80
CA THR A 334 2.84 -7.93 -7.98
C THR A 334 3.36 -9.33 -8.32
N ALA A 335 3.52 -9.65 -9.60
CA ALA A 335 4.13 -10.91 -10.03
C ALA A 335 5.57 -11.04 -9.52
N ALA A 336 6.37 -9.97 -9.58
CA ALA A 336 7.73 -9.98 -9.04
C ALA A 336 7.74 -10.21 -7.51
N TYR A 337 6.85 -9.57 -6.76
CA TYR A 337 6.72 -9.84 -5.33
C TYR A 337 6.30 -11.30 -5.07
N GLN A 338 5.36 -11.83 -5.84
CA GLN A 338 4.94 -13.23 -5.73
C GLN A 338 6.10 -14.19 -6.01
N ASP A 339 6.92 -13.93 -7.04
CA ASP A 339 8.13 -14.72 -7.33
C ASP A 339 9.12 -14.66 -6.17
N THR A 340 9.31 -13.50 -5.54
CA THR A 340 10.18 -13.38 -4.37
C THR A 340 9.65 -14.15 -3.17
N VAL A 341 8.33 -14.18 -2.96
CA VAL A 341 7.68 -14.97 -1.91
C VAL A 341 7.92 -16.45 -2.17
N VAL A 342 7.63 -16.94 -3.39
CA VAL A 342 7.85 -18.35 -3.77
C VAL A 342 9.31 -18.75 -3.56
N ARG A 343 10.27 -17.93 -3.98
CA ARG A 343 11.70 -18.21 -3.76
C ARG A 343 12.04 -18.34 -2.27
N LEU A 344 11.51 -17.45 -1.43
CA LEU A 344 11.74 -17.51 0.02
C LEU A 344 11.05 -18.72 0.66
N GLU A 345 9.87 -19.11 0.19
CA GLU A 345 9.18 -20.32 0.62
C GLU A 345 10.00 -21.58 0.28
N ASP A 346 10.58 -21.64 -0.91
CA ASP A 346 11.48 -22.73 -1.34
C ASP A 346 12.76 -22.77 -0.49
N GLU A 347 13.36 -21.62 -0.18
CA GLU A 347 14.51 -21.53 0.72
C GLU A 347 14.18 -22.02 2.14
N ILE A 348 13.00 -21.68 2.66
CA ILE A 348 12.54 -22.19 3.95
C ILE A 348 12.33 -23.71 3.88
N GLN A 349 11.77 -24.22 2.80
CA GLN A 349 11.50 -25.64 2.62
C GLN A 349 12.81 -26.45 2.54
N THR A 350 13.77 -25.99 1.75
CA THR A 350 15.10 -26.62 1.64
C THR A 350 15.83 -26.63 2.99
N LEU A 351 15.83 -25.52 3.74
CA LEU A 351 16.43 -25.47 5.08
C LEU A 351 15.74 -26.41 6.08
N LYS A 352 14.41 -26.58 5.99
CA LYS A 352 13.68 -27.56 6.80
C LYS A 352 14.10 -28.99 6.48
N GLU A 353 14.29 -29.31 5.21
CA GLU A 353 14.75 -30.64 4.76
C GLU A 353 16.19 -30.91 5.22
N GLU A 354 17.09 -29.92 5.12
CA GLU A 354 18.45 -30.00 5.65
C GLU A 354 18.47 -30.20 7.17
N MET A 355 17.63 -29.47 7.91
CA MET A 355 17.47 -29.63 9.36
C MET A 355 16.99 -31.05 9.71
N ALA A 356 15.98 -31.56 9.01
CA ALA A 356 15.47 -32.91 9.22
C ALA A 356 16.55 -33.97 8.94
N ARG A 357 17.33 -33.78 7.87
CA ARG A 357 18.46 -34.65 7.53
C ARG A 357 19.52 -34.64 8.65
N HIS A 358 19.91 -33.48 9.15
CA HIS A 358 20.88 -33.39 10.24
C HIS A 358 20.37 -34.05 11.52
N LEU A 359 19.10 -33.86 11.89
CA LEU A 359 18.49 -34.54 13.03
C LEU A 359 18.57 -36.06 12.90
N GLN A 360 18.34 -36.59 11.69
CA GLN A 360 18.46 -38.02 11.43
C GLN A 360 19.92 -38.51 11.54
N GLU A 361 20.88 -37.77 10.97
CA GLU A 361 22.32 -38.08 11.11
C GLU A 361 22.77 -38.05 12.58
N TYR A 362 22.26 -37.11 13.39
CA TYR A 362 22.52 -37.07 14.83
C TYR A 362 21.93 -38.27 15.58
N GLN A 363 20.71 -38.68 15.23
CA GLN A 363 20.07 -39.85 15.83
C GLN A 363 20.84 -41.14 15.50
N ASP A 364 21.30 -41.29 14.25
CA ASP A 364 22.11 -42.44 13.83
C ASP A 364 23.46 -42.48 14.57
N LEU A 365 24.12 -41.33 14.73
CA LEU A 365 25.35 -41.24 15.51
C LEU A 365 25.13 -41.56 17.00
N LEU A 366 24.01 -41.09 17.56
CA LEU A 366 23.62 -41.43 18.94
C LEU A 366 23.39 -42.95 19.10
N ASN A 367 22.74 -43.58 18.13
CA ASN A 367 22.52 -45.03 18.12
C ASN A 367 23.85 -45.79 18.11
N VAL A 368 24.82 -45.37 17.28
CA VAL A 368 26.18 -45.95 17.26
C VAL A 368 26.88 -45.75 18.61
N LYS A 369 26.78 -44.56 19.21
CA LYS A 369 27.36 -44.29 20.53
C LYS A 369 26.76 -45.21 21.60
N LEU A 370 25.45 -45.41 21.58
CA LEU A 370 24.78 -46.30 22.53
C LEU A 370 25.24 -47.76 22.36
N ALA A 371 25.40 -48.23 21.12
CA ALA A 371 25.95 -49.56 20.85
C ALA A 371 27.37 -49.71 21.40
N LEU A 372 28.24 -48.72 21.19
CA LEU A 372 29.60 -48.70 21.74
C LEU A 372 29.62 -48.67 23.28
N ASP A 373 28.71 -47.94 23.93
CA ASP A 373 28.60 -47.96 25.39
C ASP A 373 28.22 -49.34 25.91
N ILE A 374 27.31 -50.04 25.22
CA ILE A 374 26.93 -51.42 25.55
C ILE A 374 28.15 -52.33 25.38
N GLU A 375 28.88 -52.23 24.26
CA GLU A 375 30.11 -53.00 24.03
C GLU A 375 31.12 -52.76 25.15
N ILE A 376 31.42 -51.51 25.50
CA ILE A 376 32.32 -51.15 26.61
C ILE A 376 31.83 -51.74 27.94
N ALA A 377 30.53 -51.66 28.23
CA ALA A 377 29.96 -52.24 29.45
C ALA A 377 30.11 -53.77 29.48
N THR A 378 29.93 -54.45 28.34
CA THR A 378 30.13 -55.91 28.25
C THR A 378 31.61 -56.29 28.38
N TYR A 379 32.53 -55.53 27.76
CA TYR A 379 33.98 -55.73 27.91
C TYR A 379 34.41 -55.54 29.37
N ARG A 380 33.92 -54.50 30.06
CA ARG A 380 34.17 -54.28 31.50
C ARG A 380 33.69 -55.46 32.35
N LYS A 381 32.46 -55.94 32.11
CA LYS A 381 31.89 -57.08 32.85
C LYS A 381 32.69 -58.38 32.64
N LEU A 382 33.21 -58.61 31.43
CA LEU A 382 34.04 -59.77 31.14
C LEU A 382 35.41 -59.69 31.83
N LEU A 383 36.01 -58.49 31.85
CA LEU A 383 37.26 -58.22 32.58
C LEU A 383 37.10 -58.41 34.09
N GLU A 384 36.02 -57.90 34.69
CA GLU A 384 35.68 -58.13 36.10
C GLU A 384 35.46 -59.63 36.42
N GLY A 385 34.90 -60.39 35.46
CA GLY A 385 34.74 -61.84 35.54
C GLY A 385 36.07 -62.61 35.50
N GLU A 386 37.06 -62.15 34.74
CA GLU A 386 38.41 -62.73 34.71
C GLU A 386 39.23 -62.34 35.94
N GLU A 387 39.12 -61.11 36.45
CA GLU A 387 39.71 -60.70 37.73
C GLU A 387 39.19 -61.58 38.88
N SER A 388 37.88 -61.90 38.87
CA SER A 388 37.26 -62.82 39.84
C SER A 388 37.78 -64.26 39.79
N ARG A 389 38.36 -64.70 38.66
CA ARG A 389 39.00 -66.02 38.52
C ARG A 389 40.47 -66.01 38.96
N ILE A 390 41.12 -64.85 38.93
CA ILE A 390 42.54 -64.68 39.24
C ILE A 390 42.75 -64.32 40.73
N THR A 391 41.77 -63.74 41.43
CA THR A 391 41.86 -63.42 42.86
C THR A 391 41.16 -64.44 43.77
N VAL A 392 41.95 -65.15 44.58
CA VAL A 392 41.53 -65.84 45.82
C VAL A 392 41.00 -64.79 46.83
N PRO A 393 39.96 -65.09 47.66
CA PRO A 393 39.21 -64.05 48.35
C PRO A 393 39.98 -63.43 49.53
N VAL A 394 40.00 -62.11 49.58
CA VAL A 394 40.05 -61.36 50.84
C VAL A 394 38.86 -60.40 50.85
N GLN A 395 37.81 -60.80 51.57
CA GLN A 395 36.73 -59.91 51.96
C GLN A 395 37.27 -58.86 52.91
N SER A 396 36.98 -57.58 52.67
CA SER A 396 36.01 -56.85 53.53
C SER A 396 35.93 -55.33 53.30
N PHE A 397 34.69 -54.94 52.95
CA PHE A 397 33.88 -53.81 53.42
C PHE A 397 34.29 -52.34 53.14
N ALA A 398 33.58 -51.72 52.18
CA ALA A 398 32.93 -50.43 52.39
C ALA A 398 31.67 -50.28 51.51
N ASN A 399 30.52 -50.50 52.15
CA ASN A 399 29.19 -49.92 51.90
C ASN A 399 28.82 -49.47 50.47
N LEU A 400 28.06 -50.32 49.78
CA LEU A 400 27.06 -49.94 48.78
C LEU A 400 25.97 -49.08 49.44
N GLN A 401 26.15 -47.77 49.44
CA GLN A 401 25.03 -46.84 49.56
C GLN A 401 24.39 -46.71 48.18
N PHE A 402 23.39 -47.57 47.94
CA PHE A 402 22.38 -47.36 46.91
C PHE A 402 21.64 -46.07 47.26
N ARG A 403 22.09 -44.95 46.69
CA ARG A 403 21.39 -43.67 46.79
C ARG A 403 20.52 -43.55 45.56
N ASP A 404 19.22 -43.71 45.78
CA ASP A 404 18.15 -43.40 44.84
C ASP A 404 18.42 -42.07 44.14
N TYR A 405 18.88 -42.12 42.89
CA TYR A 405 18.66 -41.04 41.95
C TYR A 405 17.32 -41.31 41.31
N LYS A 406 16.34 -40.52 41.75
CA LYS A 406 15.04 -40.30 41.15
C LYS A 406 15.03 -40.66 39.66
N ARG A 407 14.13 -41.57 39.27
CA ARG A 407 13.44 -41.46 37.98
C ARG A 407 12.94 -40.02 37.87
N VAL A 408 13.65 -39.17 37.15
CA VAL A 408 13.01 -38.06 36.46
C VAL A 408 12.58 -38.67 35.15
N ASP A 409 11.29 -38.99 35.15
CA ASP A 409 10.52 -39.30 33.97
C ASP A 409 10.67 -38.15 32.96
N HIS A 410 11.59 -38.31 32.02
CA HIS A 410 11.56 -37.59 30.74
C HIS A 410 11.15 -38.57 29.65
N GLY A 411 10.08 -39.32 29.93
CA GLY A 411 9.63 -40.44 29.14
C GLY A 411 8.34 -40.23 28.36
N GLU A 412 7.77 -39.01 28.24
CA GLU A 412 6.54 -38.81 27.42
C GLU A 412 6.45 -37.50 26.61
N GLU A 413 7.47 -36.63 26.58
CA GLU A 413 7.35 -35.38 25.79
C GLU A 413 7.92 -35.46 24.36
N GLY A 414 8.78 -36.44 24.08
CA GLY A 414 9.32 -36.67 22.72
C GLY A 414 8.25 -37.05 21.70
N PRO A 415 7.34 -38.00 21.99
CA PRO A 415 6.25 -38.36 21.08
C PRO A 415 5.18 -37.26 20.98
N ALA A 416 4.91 -36.57 22.08
CA ALA A 416 3.88 -35.53 22.14
C ALA A 416 4.25 -34.30 21.30
N MET A 417 5.53 -33.86 21.34
CA MET A 417 5.99 -32.75 20.48
C MET A 417 5.99 -33.13 19.00
N ILE A 418 6.32 -34.38 18.66
CA ILE A 418 6.29 -34.85 17.27
C ILE A 418 4.85 -34.93 16.75
N SER A 419 3.90 -35.41 17.58
CA SER A 419 2.47 -35.39 17.25
C SER A 419 1.93 -33.95 17.12
N GLN A 420 2.31 -33.03 17.99
CA GLN A 420 1.92 -31.61 17.89
C GLN A 420 2.50 -30.92 16.65
N LEU A 421 3.74 -31.26 16.25
CA LEU A 421 4.35 -30.73 15.03
C LEU A 421 3.71 -31.30 13.76
N LEU A 422 3.33 -32.58 13.77
CA LEU A 422 2.58 -33.21 12.67
C LEU A 422 1.16 -32.65 12.54
N GLU A 423 0.51 -32.35 13.67
CA GLU A 423 -0.82 -31.76 13.69
C GLU A 423 -0.79 -30.28 13.26
N LEU A 424 0.22 -29.52 13.66
CA LEU A 424 0.47 -28.15 13.17
C LEU A 424 0.77 -28.14 11.66
N MET A 425 1.61 -29.06 11.16
CA MET A 425 1.89 -29.18 9.72
C MET A 425 0.65 -29.61 8.90
N ALA A 426 -0.24 -30.44 9.47
CA ALA A 426 -1.49 -30.82 8.82
C ALA A 426 -2.52 -29.68 8.80
N MET A 427 -2.51 -28.80 9.82
CA MET A 427 -3.35 -27.60 9.87
C MET A 427 -2.89 -26.53 8.88
N THR A 428 -1.59 -26.31 8.72
CA THR A 428 -1.07 -25.32 7.73
C THR A 428 -1.35 -25.74 6.27
N ARG A 429 -1.55 -27.04 6.01
CA ARG A 429 -1.96 -27.56 4.68
C ARG A 429 -3.46 -27.39 4.38
N ARG A 430 -4.31 -27.08 5.36
CA ARG A 430 -5.77 -26.89 5.19
C ARG A 430 -6.20 -25.45 4.96
N GLU A 431 -5.30 -24.47 5.09
CA GLU A 431 -5.60 -23.05 4.89
C GLU A 431 -5.08 -22.49 3.55
N ARG A 432 -5.03 -23.32 2.50
CA ARG A 432 -5.12 -22.80 1.13
C ARG A 432 -6.59 -22.85 0.72
N PRO A 433 -7.33 -21.72 0.75
CA PRO A 433 -8.58 -21.65 0.00
C PRO A 433 -8.21 -21.75 -1.47
N ASP A 434 -8.73 -22.78 -2.15
CA ASP A 434 -8.84 -22.77 -3.61
C ASP A 434 -9.66 -21.52 -4.00
N THR A 435 -8.98 -20.48 -4.46
CA THR A 435 -9.61 -19.39 -5.20
C THR A 435 -9.38 -19.64 -6.68
N SER A 436 -10.51 -19.72 -7.39
CA SER A 436 -10.69 -19.76 -8.84
C SER A 436 -9.82 -18.80 -9.64
#